data_AF-A0A956TYE4-F1
#
_entry.id   AF-A0A956TYE4-F1
#
_cell.length_a   1.000
_cell.length_b   1.000
_cell.length_c   1.000
_cell.angle_alpha   90.00
_cell.angle_beta   90.00
_cell.angle_gamma   90.00
#
_symmetry.space_group_name_H-M   'P 1'
#
loop_
_entity.id
_entity.type
_entity.pdbx_description
1 polymer ?
#
loop_
_entity_poly.entity_id
_entity_poly.type
_entity_poly.pdbx_seq_one_letter_code
_entity_poly.pdbx_strand_id
1 'polypeptide(L)'
;IQRRHQKIIEESPSPKLDAHLRQAMAQAAVAAASAVGYTNAGTVEFIVGQDGGFYFLEMNTRLQVEHPVTELVTGQDLVEWQVRVARGEALPLSQDAITQRGHALECRVYAEDPAQNFMPSTGPLLVYQAPTGPNVRLDSGVEAGDEVTVHYDPMLAKLITYGATRQAALDAMAEALKTYPVLGVVTNHALLLAILRHPEFVAGTFDTGFLSTHPPTDLLADQTASDGLPWETVLAGVLSRQFATSSASRIGAVAGPASAGASTVWQEVGPWRNN
;
A
#
# COMPACT_ATOMS: atom_id res chain seq x y z
N ILE A 1 2.97 -8.52 7.06
CA ILE A 1 3.54 -7.82 8.24
C ILE A 1 2.54 -6.80 8.75
N GLN A 2 2.40 -6.67 10.07
CA GLN A 2 1.43 -5.75 10.69
C GLN A 2 1.98 -5.13 11.98
N ARG A 3 1.40 -4.01 12.38
CA ARG A 3 1.62 -3.32 13.66
C ARG A 3 0.27 -3.08 14.34
N ARG A 4 0.09 -3.50 15.59
CA ARG A 4 -1.16 -3.25 16.36
C ARG A 4 -2.42 -3.52 15.52
N HIS A 5 -2.43 -4.66 14.81
CA HIS A 5 -3.51 -5.09 13.90
C HIS A 5 -3.68 -4.26 12.60
N GLN A 6 -2.84 -3.26 12.36
CA GLN A 6 -2.75 -2.53 11.09
C GLN A 6 -1.74 -3.22 10.16
N LYS A 7 -2.21 -3.71 9.01
CA LYS A 7 -1.36 -4.30 7.97
C LYS A 7 -0.45 -3.21 7.36
N ILE A 8 0.81 -3.56 7.09
CA ILE A 8 1.83 -2.64 6.54
C ILE A 8 2.43 -3.19 5.25
N ILE A 9 2.67 -4.51 5.20
CA ILE A 9 3.18 -5.22 4.02
C ILE A 9 2.36 -6.48 3.82
N GLU A 10 1.89 -6.69 2.60
CA GLU A 10 1.05 -7.80 2.18
C GLU A 10 1.68 -8.48 0.96
N GLU A 11 1.56 -9.80 0.87
CA GLU A 11 2.14 -10.54 -0.24
C GLU A 11 1.23 -11.68 -0.70
N SER A 12 1.27 -11.95 -2.01
CA SER A 12 0.56 -13.06 -2.62
C SER A 12 1.44 -13.74 -3.67
N PRO A 13 1.53 -15.08 -3.66
CA PRO A 13 1.02 -15.99 -2.63
C PRO A 13 1.81 -15.91 -1.33
N SER A 14 1.22 -16.39 -0.23
CA SER A 14 1.97 -16.57 1.02
C SER A 14 3.18 -17.52 0.83
N PRO A 15 4.37 -17.16 1.33
CA PRO A 15 5.57 -17.98 1.24
C PRO A 15 5.56 -19.14 2.25
N LYS A 16 4.59 -19.16 3.18
CA LYS A 16 4.48 -20.15 4.26
C LYS A 16 3.49 -21.29 3.98
N LEU A 17 2.71 -21.18 2.90
CA LEU A 17 1.66 -22.16 2.61
C LEU A 17 2.10 -23.13 1.52
N ASP A 18 2.12 -24.41 1.85
CA ASP A 18 2.20 -25.46 0.84
C ASP A 18 0.88 -25.57 0.04
N ALA A 19 0.90 -26.40 -1.02
CA ALA A 19 -0.25 -26.56 -1.91
C ALA A 19 -1.47 -27.19 -1.22
N HIS A 20 -1.24 -28.12 -0.28
CA HIS A 20 -2.31 -28.84 0.40
C HIS A 20 -3.05 -27.92 1.38
N LEU A 21 -2.30 -27.22 2.24
CA LEU A 21 -2.84 -26.26 3.19
C LEU A 21 -3.58 -25.14 2.46
N ARG A 22 -3.01 -24.61 1.36
CA ARG A 22 -3.67 -23.61 0.53
C ARG A 22 -5.01 -24.10 -0.02
N GLN A 23 -5.06 -25.31 -0.54
CA GLN A 23 -6.30 -25.89 -1.07
C GLN A 23 -7.35 -26.08 0.03
N ALA A 24 -6.95 -26.57 1.20
CA ALA A 24 -7.85 -26.75 2.34
C ALA A 24 -8.44 -25.40 2.82
N MET A 25 -7.60 -24.36 2.92
CA MET A 25 -8.05 -23.01 3.27
C MET A 25 -8.99 -22.43 2.22
N ALA A 26 -8.70 -22.60 0.93
CA ALA A 26 -9.56 -22.13 -0.16
C ALA A 26 -10.94 -22.81 -0.13
N GLN A 27 -10.97 -24.13 0.07
CA GLN A 27 -12.24 -24.87 0.20
C GLN A 27 -13.05 -24.41 1.42
N ALA A 28 -12.39 -24.21 2.57
CA ALA A 28 -13.04 -23.69 3.76
C ALA A 28 -13.61 -22.28 3.54
N ALA A 29 -12.88 -21.40 2.84
CA ALA A 29 -13.33 -20.05 2.51
C ALA A 29 -14.57 -20.06 1.62
N VAL A 30 -14.57 -20.87 0.55
CA VAL A 30 -15.71 -21.00 -0.37
C VAL A 30 -16.92 -21.61 0.35
N ALA A 31 -16.71 -22.61 1.22
CA ALA A 31 -17.77 -23.21 2.02
C ALA A 31 -18.40 -22.19 2.98
N ALA A 32 -17.59 -21.39 3.68
CA ALA A 32 -18.07 -20.34 4.57
C ALA A 32 -18.89 -19.28 3.83
N ALA A 33 -18.40 -18.80 2.68
CA ALA A 33 -19.11 -17.84 1.84
C ALA A 33 -20.44 -18.42 1.32
N SER A 34 -20.44 -19.68 0.88
CA SER A 34 -21.64 -20.36 0.37
C SER A 34 -22.70 -20.56 1.46
N ALA A 35 -22.27 -20.90 2.68
CA ALA A 35 -23.17 -21.15 3.82
C ALA A 35 -23.97 -19.91 4.23
N VAL A 36 -23.42 -18.71 4.02
CA VAL A 36 -24.10 -17.44 4.31
C VAL A 36 -24.73 -16.80 3.07
N GLY A 37 -24.71 -17.48 1.91
CA GLY A 37 -25.23 -16.94 0.65
C GLY A 37 -24.50 -15.66 0.22
N TYR A 38 -23.20 -15.57 0.49
CA TYR A 38 -22.43 -14.36 0.22
C TYR A 38 -22.39 -14.06 -1.28
N THR A 39 -22.51 -12.78 -1.62
CA THR A 39 -22.39 -12.27 -2.99
C THR A 39 -21.38 -11.14 -3.03
N ASN A 40 -20.80 -10.89 -4.21
CA ASN A 40 -19.75 -9.91 -4.44
C ASN A 40 -18.37 -10.33 -3.87
N ALA A 41 -17.37 -9.44 -3.92
CA ALA A 41 -16.03 -9.73 -3.40
C ALA A 41 -16.00 -9.65 -1.87
N GLY A 42 -15.25 -10.54 -1.25
CA GLY A 42 -15.04 -10.59 0.20
C GLY A 42 -13.78 -11.36 0.54
N THR A 43 -13.37 -11.31 1.80
CA THR A 43 -12.15 -12.00 2.26
C THR A 43 -12.45 -12.79 3.51
N VAL A 44 -12.07 -14.07 3.52
CA VAL A 44 -12.10 -14.92 4.71
C VAL A 44 -10.69 -14.93 5.31
N GLU A 45 -10.56 -14.47 6.54
CA GLU A 45 -9.29 -14.41 7.25
C GLU A 45 -9.10 -15.65 8.13
N PHE A 46 -7.88 -16.19 8.08
CA PHE A 46 -7.46 -17.33 8.88
C PHE A 46 -6.16 -17.02 9.62
N ILE A 47 -5.98 -17.66 10.78
CA ILE A 47 -4.70 -17.74 11.48
C ILE A 47 -4.13 -19.13 11.27
N VAL A 48 -2.86 -19.21 10.85
CA VAL A 48 -2.12 -20.48 10.75
C VAL A 48 -1.29 -20.66 12.02
N GLY A 49 -1.56 -21.75 12.75
CA GLY A 49 -0.85 -22.12 13.97
C GLY A 49 0.52 -22.74 13.68
N GLN A 50 1.35 -22.82 14.74
CA GLN A 50 2.67 -23.47 14.68
C GLN A 50 2.57 -24.98 14.42
N ASP A 51 1.41 -25.57 14.70
CA ASP A 51 1.06 -26.96 14.43
C ASP A 51 0.72 -27.23 12.95
N GLY A 52 0.71 -26.20 12.10
CA GLY A 52 0.29 -26.27 10.71
C GLY A 52 -1.22 -26.26 10.51
N GLY A 53 -2.00 -26.19 11.59
CA GLY A 53 -3.45 -26.01 11.55
C GLY A 53 -3.81 -24.58 11.13
N PHE A 54 -5.01 -24.40 10.56
CA PHE A 54 -5.55 -23.07 10.28
C PHE A 54 -6.93 -22.90 10.93
N TYR A 55 -7.20 -21.70 11.40
CA TYR A 55 -8.39 -21.37 12.18
C TYR A 55 -9.06 -20.13 11.61
N PHE A 56 -10.37 -20.18 11.43
CA PHE A 56 -11.17 -19.04 10.99
C PHE A 56 -11.07 -17.91 12.01
N LEU A 57 -10.82 -16.69 11.53
CA LEU A 57 -10.83 -15.49 12.33
C LEU A 57 -12.10 -14.68 12.08
N GLU A 58 -12.29 -14.24 10.84
CA GLU A 58 -13.43 -13.43 10.43
C GLU A 58 -13.67 -13.49 8.92
N MET A 59 -14.82 -12.98 8.48
CA MET A 59 -15.11 -12.73 7.07
C MET A 59 -15.39 -11.24 6.88
N ASN A 60 -14.56 -10.59 6.06
CA ASN A 60 -14.74 -9.21 5.67
C ASN A 60 -15.62 -9.13 4.42
N THR A 61 -16.81 -8.56 4.59
CA THR A 61 -17.86 -8.46 3.57
C THR A 61 -17.68 -7.25 2.64
N ARG A 62 -16.43 -7.00 2.23
CA ARG A 62 -16.02 -5.88 1.37
C ARG A 62 -14.72 -6.21 0.65
N LEU A 63 -14.39 -5.40 -0.35
CA LEU A 63 -13.05 -5.41 -0.95
C LEU A 63 -12.01 -5.02 0.11
N GLN A 64 -10.87 -5.71 0.09
CA GLN A 64 -9.74 -5.41 0.97
C GLN A 64 -8.81 -4.39 0.35
N VAL A 65 -8.09 -3.65 1.19
CA VAL A 65 -7.10 -2.66 0.74
C VAL A 65 -6.03 -3.37 -0.12
N GLU A 66 -5.59 -4.53 0.34
CA GLU A 66 -4.56 -5.40 -0.24
C GLU A 66 -5.05 -6.27 -1.41
N HIS A 67 -6.23 -6.01 -1.99
CA HIS A 67 -6.68 -6.75 -3.17
C HIS A 67 -5.69 -6.71 -4.36
N PRO A 68 -4.88 -5.66 -4.62
CA PRO A 68 -3.97 -5.61 -5.77
C PRO A 68 -2.94 -6.75 -5.79
N VAL A 69 -2.48 -7.25 -4.64
CA VAL A 69 -1.55 -8.41 -4.65
C VAL A 69 -2.21 -9.66 -5.22
N THR A 70 -3.52 -9.81 -5.07
CA THR A 70 -4.29 -10.90 -5.69
C THR A 70 -4.51 -10.63 -7.17
N GLU A 71 -4.82 -9.40 -7.55
CA GLU A 71 -5.03 -9.02 -8.95
C GLU A 71 -3.78 -9.28 -9.80
N LEU A 72 -2.60 -8.86 -9.32
CA LEU A 72 -1.37 -8.98 -10.09
C LEU A 72 -0.95 -10.43 -10.35
N VAL A 73 -1.18 -11.33 -9.39
CA VAL A 73 -0.80 -12.74 -9.55
C VAL A 73 -1.86 -13.58 -10.27
N THR A 74 -3.12 -13.14 -10.27
CA THR A 74 -4.22 -13.85 -10.95
C THR A 74 -4.58 -13.26 -12.32
N GLY A 75 -4.19 -12.02 -12.58
CA GLY A 75 -4.58 -11.24 -13.76
C GLY A 75 -6.06 -10.85 -13.77
N GLN A 76 -6.75 -10.89 -12.63
CA GLN A 76 -8.17 -10.56 -12.53
C GLN A 76 -8.36 -9.18 -11.89
N ASP A 77 -9.23 -8.36 -12.48
CA ASP A 77 -9.68 -7.10 -11.88
C ASP A 77 -10.88 -7.39 -10.96
N LEU A 78 -10.66 -7.31 -9.66
CA LEU A 78 -11.67 -7.65 -8.68
C LEU A 78 -12.75 -6.57 -8.60
N VAL A 79 -12.40 -5.29 -8.84
CA VAL A 79 -13.37 -4.19 -8.86
C VAL A 79 -14.32 -4.33 -10.06
N GLU A 80 -13.80 -4.68 -11.23
CA GLU A 80 -14.61 -4.98 -12.42
C GLU A 80 -15.59 -6.11 -12.12
N TRP A 81 -15.10 -7.20 -11.52
CA TRP A 81 -15.95 -8.35 -11.15
C TRP A 81 -17.02 -7.98 -10.12
N GLN A 82 -16.70 -7.11 -9.14
CA GLN A 82 -17.70 -6.61 -8.21
C GLN A 82 -18.85 -5.88 -8.93
N VAL A 83 -18.53 -5.04 -9.93
CA VAL A 83 -19.54 -4.31 -10.70
C VAL A 83 -20.38 -5.26 -11.55
N ARG A 84 -19.77 -6.26 -12.22
CA ARG A 84 -20.49 -7.28 -13.00
C ARG A 84 -21.46 -8.08 -12.14
N VAL A 85 -20.99 -8.59 -11.00
CA VAL A 85 -21.83 -9.35 -10.06
C VAL A 85 -22.97 -8.48 -9.51
N ALA A 86 -22.70 -7.21 -9.19
CA ALA A 86 -23.75 -6.28 -8.74
C ALA A 86 -24.83 -6.01 -9.81
N ARG A 87 -24.51 -6.21 -11.10
CA ARG A 87 -25.47 -6.15 -12.21
C ARG A 87 -26.21 -7.47 -12.46
N GLY A 88 -25.95 -8.51 -11.67
CA GLY A 88 -26.52 -9.84 -11.83
C GLY A 88 -25.86 -10.66 -12.93
N GLU A 89 -24.68 -10.27 -13.42
CA GLU A 89 -23.89 -11.11 -14.33
C GLU A 89 -23.32 -12.32 -13.58
N ALA A 90 -23.08 -13.41 -14.32
CA ALA A 90 -22.36 -14.57 -13.81
C ALA A 90 -20.86 -14.24 -13.62
N LEU A 91 -20.17 -15.04 -12.79
CA LEU A 91 -18.72 -14.94 -12.66
C LEU A 91 -18.03 -15.19 -14.01
N PRO A 92 -17.03 -14.37 -14.42
CA PRO A 92 -16.39 -14.51 -15.73
C PRO A 92 -15.59 -15.80 -15.91
N LEU A 93 -15.12 -16.40 -14.81
CA LEU A 93 -14.28 -17.59 -14.81
C LEU A 93 -14.75 -18.63 -13.78
N SER A 94 -14.53 -19.89 -14.11
CA SER A 94 -14.61 -21.02 -13.17
C SER A 94 -13.33 -21.15 -12.34
N GLN A 95 -13.39 -21.90 -11.24
CA GLN A 95 -12.26 -22.08 -10.32
C GLN A 95 -11.01 -22.68 -10.99
N ASP A 96 -11.18 -23.59 -11.95
CA ASP A 96 -10.11 -24.24 -12.72
C ASP A 96 -9.45 -23.31 -13.76
N ALA A 97 -10.15 -22.24 -14.16
CA ALA A 97 -9.61 -21.23 -15.05
C ALA A 97 -8.81 -20.13 -14.30
N ILE A 98 -8.92 -20.05 -12.97
CA ILE A 98 -8.16 -19.10 -12.16
C ILE A 98 -6.76 -19.66 -11.92
N THR A 99 -5.77 -19.07 -12.59
CA THR A 99 -4.36 -19.41 -12.42
C THR A 99 -3.64 -18.34 -11.61
N GLN A 100 -2.74 -18.76 -10.72
CA GLN A 100 -1.84 -17.86 -10.01
C GLN A 100 -0.41 -17.99 -10.55
N ARG A 101 0.23 -16.87 -10.91
CA ARG A 101 1.60 -16.84 -11.44
C ARG A 101 2.42 -15.76 -10.73
N GLY A 102 3.72 -16.02 -10.61
CA GLY A 102 4.67 -15.09 -9.99
C GLY A 102 4.37 -14.81 -8.52
N HIS A 103 4.75 -13.62 -8.09
CA HIS A 103 4.59 -13.14 -6.73
C HIS A 103 4.37 -11.63 -6.76
N ALA A 104 3.45 -11.14 -5.94
CA ALA A 104 3.19 -9.72 -5.76
C ALA A 104 3.37 -9.32 -4.30
N LEU A 105 3.85 -8.10 -4.11
CA LEU A 105 4.10 -7.49 -2.81
C LEU A 105 3.47 -6.10 -2.80
N GLU A 106 2.75 -5.77 -1.74
CA GLU A 106 2.20 -4.45 -1.48
C GLU A 106 2.80 -3.88 -0.21
N CYS A 107 3.16 -2.60 -0.26
CA CYS A 107 3.57 -1.81 0.89
C CYS A 107 2.62 -0.62 1.02
N ARG A 108 2.06 -0.44 2.22
CA ARG A 108 1.27 0.74 2.56
C ARG A 108 2.19 1.89 2.94
N VAL A 109 2.20 2.93 2.12
CA VAL A 109 2.98 4.14 2.36
C VAL A 109 2.15 5.09 3.20
N TYR A 110 2.58 5.30 4.45
CA TYR A 110 1.91 6.15 5.42
C TYR A 110 2.69 7.43 5.69
N ALA A 111 1.97 8.53 5.90
CA ALA A 111 2.49 9.76 6.50
C ALA A 111 2.53 9.61 8.03
N GLU A 112 3.53 8.89 8.52
CA GLU A 112 3.75 8.65 9.94
C GLU A 112 5.26 8.56 10.24
N ASP A 113 5.66 8.74 11.49
CA ASP A 113 7.05 8.63 11.96
C ASP A 113 7.26 7.33 12.77
N PRO A 114 7.76 6.24 12.18
CA PRO A 114 7.99 4.99 12.90
C PRO A 114 8.99 5.10 14.05
N ALA A 115 9.95 6.03 13.99
CA ALA A 115 10.93 6.23 15.07
C ALA A 115 10.27 6.89 16.30
N GLN A 116 9.17 7.63 16.08
CA GLN A 116 8.37 8.23 17.14
C GLN A 116 7.02 7.51 17.30
N ASN A 117 7.04 6.19 17.48
CA ASN A 117 5.84 5.39 17.75
C ASN A 117 4.73 5.53 16.68
N PHE A 118 5.14 5.83 15.44
CA PHE A 118 4.26 6.06 14.29
C PHE A 118 3.25 7.18 14.55
N MET A 119 3.73 8.29 15.13
CA MET A 119 2.92 9.50 15.19
C MET A 119 2.54 9.93 13.77
N PRO A 120 1.26 10.26 13.49
CA PRO A 120 0.86 10.79 12.20
C PRO A 120 1.65 12.06 11.87
N SER A 121 2.07 12.18 10.61
CA SER A 121 2.71 13.36 10.06
C SER A 121 1.71 14.08 9.17
N THR A 122 1.51 15.37 9.40
CA THR A 122 0.57 16.21 8.65
C THR A 122 1.29 17.39 8.02
N GLY A 123 0.70 17.94 6.96
CA GLY A 123 1.27 19.05 6.21
C GLY A 123 1.27 18.80 4.70
N PRO A 124 1.82 19.75 3.92
CA PRO A 124 1.79 19.68 2.47
C PRO A 124 2.77 18.64 1.92
N LEU A 125 2.36 17.95 0.86
CA LEU A 125 3.22 17.11 0.04
C LEU A 125 4.01 17.99 -0.93
N LEU A 126 5.20 18.42 -0.51
CA LEU A 126 6.07 19.31 -1.31
C LEU A 126 6.66 18.61 -2.53
N VAL A 127 6.98 17.32 -2.38
CA VAL A 127 7.40 16.45 -3.49
C VAL A 127 6.65 15.15 -3.33
N TYR A 128 5.99 14.72 -4.39
CA TYR A 128 5.34 13.44 -4.49
C TYR A 128 5.47 12.98 -5.94
N GLN A 129 6.39 12.06 -6.19
CA GLN A 129 6.67 11.58 -7.55
C GLN A 129 6.51 10.07 -7.59
N ALA A 130 5.43 9.61 -8.23
CA ALA A 130 5.14 8.19 -8.37
C ALA A 130 6.34 7.43 -8.98
N PRO A 131 6.72 6.28 -8.42
CA PRO A 131 7.79 5.47 -9.00
C PRO A 131 7.32 4.91 -10.35
N THR A 132 8.23 4.91 -11.31
CA THR A 132 7.97 4.37 -12.64
C THR A 132 8.84 3.14 -12.88
N GLY A 133 8.29 2.11 -13.49
CA GLY A 133 9.08 0.94 -13.86
C GLY A 133 8.20 -0.22 -14.29
N PRO A 134 8.80 -1.25 -14.93
CA PRO A 134 8.09 -2.48 -15.19
C PRO A 134 7.65 -3.12 -13.87
N ASN A 135 6.45 -3.70 -13.86
CA ASN A 135 5.90 -4.41 -12.71
C ASN A 135 5.73 -3.56 -11.44
N VAL A 136 5.64 -2.24 -11.56
CA VAL A 136 5.30 -1.32 -10.46
C VAL A 136 3.91 -0.77 -10.71
N ARG A 137 3.05 -0.85 -9.70
CA ARG A 137 1.72 -0.24 -9.65
C ARG A 137 1.65 0.65 -8.41
N LEU A 138 1.13 1.86 -8.59
CA LEU A 138 0.85 2.78 -7.49
C LEU A 138 -0.64 3.10 -7.50
N ASP A 139 -1.33 2.73 -6.43
CA ASP A 139 -2.68 3.21 -6.17
C ASP A 139 -2.57 4.35 -5.15
N SER A 140 -2.78 5.60 -5.61
CA SER A 140 -2.68 6.80 -4.79
C SER A 140 -4.03 7.52 -4.67
N GLY A 141 -4.29 8.10 -3.50
CA GLY A 141 -5.38 9.05 -3.27
C GLY A 141 -4.93 10.51 -3.18
N VAL A 142 -3.64 10.79 -3.41
CA VAL A 142 -3.02 12.12 -3.27
C VAL A 142 -2.06 12.43 -4.43
N GLU A 143 -1.79 13.71 -4.63
CA GLU A 143 -0.81 14.24 -5.58
C GLU A 143 0.12 15.30 -4.97
N ALA A 144 1.15 15.71 -5.71
CA ALA A 144 2.06 16.76 -5.25
C ALA A 144 1.31 18.08 -5.05
N GLY A 145 1.50 18.70 -3.89
CA GLY A 145 0.79 19.91 -3.48
C GLY A 145 -0.40 19.67 -2.54
N ASP A 146 -0.90 18.44 -2.44
CA ASP A 146 -1.98 18.10 -1.50
C ASP A 146 -1.55 18.26 -0.04
N GLU A 147 -2.52 18.44 0.85
CA GLU A 147 -2.31 18.53 2.28
C GLU A 147 -2.75 17.24 3.00
N VAL A 148 -1.82 16.63 3.73
CA VAL A 148 -2.11 15.51 4.63
C VAL A 148 -2.72 16.07 5.91
N THR A 149 -3.98 15.77 6.15
CA THR A 149 -4.74 16.29 7.30
C THR A 149 -4.92 15.25 8.39
N VAL A 150 -5.29 15.69 9.60
CA VAL A 150 -5.62 14.81 10.73
C VAL A 150 -6.98 14.10 10.60
N HIS A 151 -7.78 14.47 9.60
CA HIS A 151 -9.18 14.05 9.50
C HIS A 151 -9.37 12.66 8.89
N TYR A 152 -8.35 12.14 8.23
CA TYR A 152 -8.39 10.88 7.50
C TYR A 152 -7.25 9.96 7.92
N ASP A 153 -7.30 8.74 7.42
CA ASP A 153 -6.22 7.77 7.56
C ASP A 153 -4.93 8.33 6.93
N PRO A 154 -3.74 8.15 7.55
CA PRO A 154 -2.50 8.70 7.04
C PRO A 154 -1.94 7.97 5.81
N MET A 155 -2.64 6.99 5.23
CA MET A 155 -2.18 6.27 4.05
C MET A 155 -2.18 7.19 2.83
N LEU A 156 -0.99 7.37 2.25
CA LEU A 156 -0.78 8.16 1.05
C LEU A 156 -1.03 7.32 -0.21
N ALA A 157 -0.49 6.10 -0.21
CA ALA A 157 -0.58 5.20 -1.35
C ALA A 157 -0.36 3.73 -0.96
N LYS A 158 -0.80 2.85 -1.86
CA LYS A 158 -0.37 1.46 -1.91
C LYS A 158 0.66 1.36 -3.03
N LEU A 159 1.89 0.99 -2.68
CA LEU A 159 2.92 0.68 -3.66
C LEU A 159 2.93 -0.83 -3.84
N ILE A 160 2.69 -1.30 -5.05
CA ILE A 160 2.59 -2.71 -5.38
C ILE A 160 3.61 -3.07 -6.44
N THR A 161 4.29 -4.19 -6.24
CA THR A 161 5.24 -4.73 -7.21
C THR A 161 4.95 -6.19 -7.52
N TYR A 162 5.40 -6.62 -8.69
CA TYR A 162 5.26 -7.99 -9.15
C TYR A 162 6.60 -8.53 -9.67
N GLY A 163 6.83 -9.83 -9.48
CA GLY A 163 7.99 -10.53 -10.00
C GLY A 163 7.66 -11.98 -10.35
N ALA A 164 8.45 -12.57 -11.25
CA ALA A 164 8.33 -14.00 -11.56
C ALA A 164 8.66 -14.90 -10.34
N THR A 165 9.44 -14.36 -9.39
CA THR A 165 9.76 -14.98 -8.11
C THR A 165 9.50 -13.98 -6.98
N ARG A 166 9.37 -14.48 -5.75
CA ARG A 166 9.29 -13.62 -4.55
C ARG A 166 10.47 -12.66 -4.45
N GLN A 167 11.68 -13.16 -4.69
CA GLN A 167 12.89 -12.33 -4.66
C GLN A 167 12.83 -11.20 -5.69
N ALA A 168 12.37 -11.48 -6.92
CA ALA A 168 12.22 -10.45 -7.95
C ALA A 168 11.19 -9.37 -7.55
N ALA A 169 10.10 -9.75 -6.87
CA ALA A 169 9.14 -8.79 -6.34
C ALA A 169 9.73 -7.95 -5.20
N LEU A 170 10.50 -8.56 -4.29
CA LEU A 170 11.21 -7.85 -3.21
C LEU A 170 12.21 -6.84 -3.77
N ASP A 171 13.02 -7.23 -4.75
CA ASP A 171 14.01 -6.38 -5.39
C ASP A 171 13.34 -5.19 -6.10
N ALA A 172 12.24 -5.46 -6.82
CA ALA A 172 11.43 -4.43 -7.46
C ALA A 172 10.84 -3.45 -6.45
N MET A 173 10.31 -3.93 -5.32
CA MET A 173 9.77 -3.08 -4.26
C MET A 173 10.84 -2.19 -3.64
N ALA A 174 12.02 -2.76 -3.36
CA ALA A 174 13.13 -2.02 -2.79
C ALA A 174 13.59 -0.89 -3.72
N GLU A 175 13.62 -1.11 -5.03
CA GLU A 175 13.96 -0.08 -6.02
C GLU A 175 12.84 0.96 -6.19
N ALA A 176 11.57 0.52 -6.22
CA ALA A 176 10.42 1.41 -6.31
C ALA A 176 10.35 2.37 -5.11
N LEU A 177 10.60 1.88 -3.89
CA LEU A 177 10.64 2.73 -2.69
C LEU A 177 11.80 3.74 -2.71
N LYS A 178 12.97 3.41 -3.29
CA LYS A 178 14.10 4.34 -3.42
C LYS A 178 13.82 5.45 -4.43
N THR A 179 13.07 5.14 -5.48
CA THR A 179 12.76 6.05 -6.60
C THR A 179 11.42 6.78 -6.43
N TYR A 180 10.80 6.65 -5.24
CA TYR A 180 9.53 7.27 -4.89
C TYR A 180 9.74 8.37 -3.81
N PRO A 181 10.21 9.57 -4.19
CA PRO A 181 10.39 10.64 -3.22
C PRO A 181 9.03 11.19 -2.76
N VAL A 182 8.84 11.16 -1.44
CA VAL A 182 7.73 11.82 -0.73
C VAL A 182 8.32 12.76 0.31
N LEU A 183 8.24 14.07 0.06
CA LEU A 183 8.80 15.12 0.92
C LEU A 183 7.71 16.08 1.39
N GLY A 184 7.92 16.67 2.57
CA GLY A 184 6.99 17.60 3.22
C GLY A 184 6.34 17.01 4.47
N VAL A 185 6.22 15.68 4.52
CA VAL A 185 5.81 14.91 5.71
C VAL A 185 6.83 13.81 6.00
N VAL A 186 6.85 13.32 7.24
CA VAL A 186 7.58 12.10 7.60
C VAL A 186 6.77 10.90 7.10
N THR A 187 7.46 9.91 6.54
CA THR A 187 6.81 8.70 6.02
C THR A 187 7.47 7.44 6.57
N ASN A 188 6.77 6.32 6.46
CA ASN A 188 7.28 5.01 6.86
C ASN A 188 8.25 4.36 5.84
N HIS A 189 8.66 5.04 4.76
CA HIS A 189 9.54 4.51 3.70
C HIS A 189 10.79 3.81 4.24
N ALA A 190 11.49 4.45 5.19
CA ALA A 190 12.73 3.90 5.75
C ALA A 190 12.49 2.58 6.50
N LEU A 191 11.35 2.49 7.21
CA LEU A 191 10.96 1.26 7.90
C LEU A 191 10.60 0.17 6.89
N LEU A 192 9.84 0.49 5.84
CA LEU A 192 9.49 -0.45 4.78
C LEU A 192 10.77 -1.05 4.17
N LEU A 193 11.73 -0.20 3.77
CA LEU A 193 13.02 -0.64 3.24
C LEU A 193 13.81 -1.52 4.24
N ALA A 194 13.78 -1.19 5.53
CA ALA A 194 14.45 -1.98 6.56
C ALA A 194 13.82 -3.39 6.68
N ILE A 195 12.48 -3.48 6.68
CA ILE A 195 11.77 -4.76 6.73
C ILE A 195 12.07 -5.60 5.48
N LEU A 196 12.03 -4.99 4.28
CA LEU A 196 12.31 -5.68 3.02
C LEU A 196 13.72 -6.28 2.95
N ARG A 197 14.68 -5.65 3.64
CA ARG A 197 16.08 -6.11 3.72
C ARG A 197 16.33 -7.09 4.87
N HIS A 198 15.39 -7.22 5.80
CA HIS A 198 15.60 -8.03 7.00
C HIS A 198 15.71 -9.53 6.63
N PRO A 199 16.74 -10.25 7.10
CA PRO A 199 16.97 -11.64 6.70
C PRO A 199 15.79 -12.57 6.93
N GLU A 200 15.10 -12.45 8.07
CA GLU A 200 13.90 -13.27 8.35
C GLU A 200 12.73 -12.95 7.41
N PHE A 201 12.60 -11.70 6.97
CA PHE A 201 11.56 -11.32 6.02
C PHE A 201 11.86 -11.87 4.62
N VAL A 202 13.11 -11.75 4.18
CA VAL A 202 13.60 -12.31 2.91
C VAL A 202 13.48 -13.84 2.88
N ALA A 203 13.79 -14.51 4.00
CA ALA A 203 13.66 -15.95 4.14
C ALA A 203 12.20 -16.45 4.24
N GLY A 204 11.22 -15.56 4.45
CA GLY A 204 9.83 -15.93 4.67
C GLY A 204 9.55 -16.47 6.08
N THR A 205 10.46 -16.27 7.03
CA THR A 205 10.41 -16.82 8.39
C THR A 205 9.94 -15.77 9.40
N PHE A 206 8.74 -15.24 9.22
CA PHE A 206 8.18 -14.17 10.08
C PHE A 206 6.72 -14.45 10.46
N ASP A 207 6.26 -13.97 11.61
CA ASP A 207 4.87 -14.08 12.04
C ASP A 207 4.25 -12.70 12.32
N THR A 208 3.05 -12.68 12.90
CA THR A 208 2.34 -11.45 13.25
C THR A 208 3.04 -10.63 14.33
N GLY A 209 3.98 -11.21 15.07
CA GLY A 209 4.81 -10.58 16.08
C GLY A 209 6.14 -10.01 15.56
N PHE A 210 6.39 -10.04 14.24
CA PHE A 210 7.66 -9.58 13.65
C PHE A 210 8.11 -8.20 14.15
N LEU A 211 7.23 -7.19 14.15
CA LEU A 211 7.57 -5.83 14.62
C LEU A 211 7.60 -5.68 16.15
N SER A 212 7.15 -6.68 16.89
CA SER A 212 7.37 -6.77 18.34
C SER A 212 8.77 -7.32 18.64
N THR A 213 9.24 -8.29 17.85
CA THR A 213 10.59 -8.87 17.95
C THR A 213 11.65 -7.91 17.42
N HIS A 214 11.35 -7.22 16.31
CA HIS A 214 12.24 -6.26 15.65
C HIS A 214 11.59 -4.88 15.65
N PRO A 215 11.72 -4.10 16.75
CA PRO A 215 11.06 -2.82 16.86
C PRO A 215 11.63 -1.82 15.84
N PRO A 216 10.82 -0.87 15.35
CA PRO A 216 11.26 0.10 14.34
C PRO A 216 12.51 0.89 14.70
N THR A 217 12.72 1.19 15.98
CA THR A 217 13.94 1.88 16.46
C THR A 217 15.20 1.11 16.10
N ASP A 218 15.16 -0.21 16.21
CA ASP A 218 16.31 -1.08 16.00
C ASP A 218 16.52 -1.28 14.49
N LEU A 219 15.44 -1.54 13.76
CA LEU A 219 15.44 -1.65 12.30
C LEU A 219 15.95 -0.39 11.59
N LEU A 220 15.67 0.80 12.14
CA LEU A 220 16.11 2.07 11.58
C LEU A 220 17.54 2.45 12.01
N ALA A 221 17.98 2.05 13.21
CA ALA A 221 19.35 2.31 13.68
C ALA A 221 20.39 1.64 12.77
N ASP A 222 20.15 0.38 12.37
CA ASP A 222 21.03 -0.38 11.47
C ASP A 222 21.20 0.29 10.08
N GLN A 223 20.20 1.04 9.62
CA GLN A 223 20.22 1.70 8.32
C GLN A 223 21.07 2.98 8.31
N THR A 224 21.14 3.71 9.44
CA THR A 224 21.96 4.93 9.56
C THR A 224 23.47 4.66 9.44
N ALA A 225 23.88 3.40 9.58
CA ALA A 225 25.27 2.98 9.43
C ALA A 225 25.68 2.72 7.96
N SER A 226 24.75 2.60 7.00
CA SER A 226 25.09 2.08 5.66
C SER A 226 24.81 2.97 4.45
N ASP A 227 23.80 3.86 4.43
CA ASP A 227 23.55 4.71 3.24
C ASP A 227 23.01 6.09 3.65
N GLY A 228 23.83 7.13 3.52
CA GLY A 228 23.33 8.51 3.57
C GLY A 228 22.40 8.80 2.39
N LEU A 229 21.37 9.63 2.59
CA LEU A 229 20.56 10.13 1.47
C LEU A 229 21.48 10.70 0.39
N PRO A 230 21.24 10.40 -0.91
CA PRO A 230 21.98 11.04 -1.98
C PRO A 230 21.97 12.55 -1.77
N TRP A 231 23.14 13.19 -1.87
CA TRP A 231 23.30 14.61 -1.60
C TRP A 231 22.36 15.47 -2.47
N GLU A 232 21.96 14.97 -3.65
CA GLU A 232 20.98 15.58 -4.54
C GLU A 232 19.59 15.66 -3.91
N THR A 233 19.17 14.64 -3.17
CA THR A 233 17.89 14.62 -2.42
C THR A 233 17.93 15.62 -1.27
N VAL A 234 19.06 15.69 -0.56
CA VAL A 234 19.29 16.68 0.50
C VAL A 234 19.25 18.10 -0.09
N LEU A 235 19.92 18.32 -1.23
CA LEU A 235 19.96 19.61 -1.92
C LEU A 235 18.57 20.01 -2.44
N ALA A 236 17.83 19.08 -3.05
CA ALA A 236 16.47 19.32 -3.52
C ALA A 236 15.53 19.69 -2.36
N GLY A 237 15.66 19.02 -1.20
CA GLY A 237 14.92 19.36 0.01
C GLY A 237 15.26 20.77 0.53
N VAL A 238 16.55 21.13 0.59
CA VAL A 238 17.00 22.47 1.00
C VAL A 238 16.51 23.54 0.03
N LEU A 239 16.61 23.31 -1.28
CA LEU A 239 16.17 24.25 -2.32
C LEU A 239 14.65 24.40 -2.32
N SER A 240 13.88 23.32 -2.22
CA SER A 240 12.42 23.38 -2.12
C SER A 240 11.98 24.24 -0.92
N ARG A 241 12.61 24.06 0.24
CA ARG A 241 12.33 24.88 1.43
C ARG A 241 12.71 26.35 1.23
N GLN A 242 13.84 26.64 0.57
CA GLN A 242 14.23 28.01 0.22
C GLN A 242 13.29 28.65 -0.81
N PHE A 243 12.81 27.92 -1.81
CA PHE A 243 11.88 28.45 -2.82
C PHE A 243 10.47 28.62 -2.28
N ALA A 244 9.98 27.74 -1.40
CA ALA A 244 8.70 27.92 -0.73
C ALA A 244 8.69 29.17 0.18
N THR A 245 9.77 29.37 0.94
CA THR A 245 9.94 30.58 1.78
C THR A 245 10.17 31.85 0.95
N SER A 246 10.86 31.76 -0.18
CA SER A 246 11.08 32.88 -1.11
C SER A 246 9.82 33.26 -1.90
N SER A 247 8.99 32.28 -2.25
CA SER A 247 7.71 32.50 -2.95
C SER A 247 6.68 33.14 -2.02
N ALA A 248 6.61 32.71 -0.75
CA ALA A 248 5.80 33.36 0.27
C ALA A 248 6.21 34.83 0.51
N SER A 249 7.50 35.16 0.32
CA SER A 249 8.01 36.53 0.45
C SER A 249 7.77 37.40 -0.81
N ARG A 250 7.56 36.80 -2.00
CA ARG A 250 7.30 37.55 -3.25
C ARG A 250 5.82 37.74 -3.60
N ILE A 251 4.90 36.95 -3.03
CA ILE A 251 3.44 37.09 -3.27
C ILE A 251 2.84 38.28 -2.46
N GLY A 252 3.63 39.00 -1.66
CA GLY A 252 3.21 40.24 -1.02
C GLY A 252 3.04 41.45 -1.95
N ALA A 253 3.39 41.35 -3.24
CA ALA A 253 3.29 42.47 -4.17
C ALA A 253 3.11 42.01 -5.61
N VAL A 254 1.87 41.71 -6.02
CA VAL A 254 1.23 42.07 -7.31
C VAL A 254 -0.19 41.51 -7.26
N ALA A 255 -1.16 42.36 -6.93
CA ALA A 255 -2.57 42.11 -7.22
C ALA A 255 -2.81 42.51 -8.69
N GLY A 256 -2.86 41.51 -9.58
CA GLY A 256 -3.32 41.66 -10.97
C GLY A 256 -4.75 41.11 -11.12
N PRO A 257 -5.54 41.62 -12.08
CA PRO A 257 -6.97 41.34 -12.15
C PRO A 257 -7.24 39.87 -12.50
N ALA A 258 -8.29 39.32 -11.88
CA ALA A 258 -8.73 37.95 -12.05
C ALA A 258 -9.02 37.61 -13.52
N SER A 259 -8.29 36.65 -14.08
CA SER A 259 -8.62 36.02 -15.34
C SER A 259 -9.70 34.96 -15.11
N ALA A 260 -10.85 35.15 -15.73
CA ALA A 260 -11.88 34.14 -15.85
C ALA A 260 -11.40 32.97 -16.73
N GLY A 261 -11.62 31.73 -16.28
CA GLY A 261 -11.73 30.56 -17.15
C GLY A 261 -10.85 29.36 -16.82
N ALA A 262 -11.41 28.40 -16.08
CA ALA A 262 -11.60 27.00 -16.49
C ALA A 262 -12.33 26.28 -15.34
N SER A 263 -13.63 26.00 -15.49
CA SER A 263 -14.38 25.20 -14.54
C SER A 263 -13.88 23.75 -14.60
N THR A 264 -13.61 23.16 -13.45
CA THR A 264 -13.39 21.71 -13.36
C THR A 264 -14.74 21.00 -13.21
N VAL A 265 -14.82 19.74 -13.65
CA VAL A 265 -16.02 18.91 -13.48
C VAL A 265 -16.50 18.88 -12.03
N TRP A 266 -15.57 18.96 -11.07
CA TRP A 266 -15.87 19.00 -9.63
C TRP A 266 -16.54 20.29 -9.15
N GLN A 267 -16.38 21.40 -9.88
CA GLN A 267 -17.06 22.66 -9.61
C GLN A 267 -18.45 22.74 -10.27
N GLU A 268 -18.64 22.05 -11.40
CA GLU A 268 -19.92 22.05 -12.14
C GLU A 268 -20.97 21.13 -11.54
N VAL A 269 -20.55 19.97 -10.99
CA VAL A 269 -21.48 18.92 -10.56
C VAL A 269 -21.95 19.12 -9.09
N GLY A 270 -21.25 19.99 -8.33
CA GLY A 270 -21.55 20.23 -6.92
C GLY A 270 -21.26 19.01 -6.02
N PRO A 271 -21.28 19.18 -4.69
CA PRO A 271 -21.12 18.05 -3.78
C PRO A 271 -22.31 17.10 -3.94
N TRP A 272 -22.03 15.80 -4.00
CA TRP A 272 -23.04 14.75 -3.88
C TRP A 272 -23.82 14.97 -2.57
N ARG A 273 -25.07 15.43 -2.70
CA ARG A 273 -26.03 15.43 -1.60
C ARG A 273 -27.01 14.30 -1.84
N ASN A 274 -27.09 13.41 -0.86
CA ASN A 274 -28.17 12.44 -0.76
C ASN A 274 -29.51 13.19 -0.71
N ASN A 275 -30.41 12.83 -1.63
CA ASN A 275 -31.84 12.85 -1.34
C ASN A 275 -32.24 11.43 -0.93
#